data_AF-A0A9Q4T717-F1
#
_entry.id   AF-A0A9Q4T717-F1
#
_cell.length_a   1.000
_cell.length_b   1.000
_cell.length_c   1.000
_cell.angle_alpha   90.00
_cell.angle_beta   90.00
_cell.angle_gamma   90.00
#
_symmetry.space_group_name_H-M   'P 1'
#
loop_
_entity.id
_entity.type
_entity.pdbx_description
1 polymer ?
#
loop_
_entity_poly.entity_id
_entity_poly.type
_entity_poly.pdbx_seq_one_letter_code
_entity_poly.pdbx_strand_id
1 'polypeptide(L)'
;MIREIARNDMQNPLAGPDVWPVEAGEAVVMLPELARRIEGIIMPVPLRCKEDRAAMAAETLAHFASRTGLMQDGEPVETVIVDFVANLMHLCEHIGLISPGYNKFPDLLATAEMHFEMDQYPDDE
;
A
#
# COMPACT_ATOMS: atom_id res chain seq x y z
N MET A 1 -33.69 33.98 -28.79
CA MET A 1 -32.64 34.41 -27.84
C MET A 1 -32.78 33.54 -26.60
N ILE A 2 -32.06 32.42 -26.56
CA ILE A 2 -32.07 31.44 -25.45
C ILE A 2 -30.67 31.51 -24.85
N ARG A 3 -30.57 31.85 -23.56
CA ARG A 3 -29.30 32.01 -22.83
C ARG A 3 -28.94 30.72 -22.09
N GLU A 4 -27.64 30.45 -22.08
CA GLU A 4 -26.92 29.28 -21.57
C GLU A 4 -27.13 28.96 -20.09
N ILE A 5 -26.85 27.68 -19.81
CA ILE A 5 -26.79 26.99 -18.53
C ILE A 5 -25.58 27.50 -17.73
N ALA A 6 -25.79 27.89 -16.47
CA ALA A 6 -24.74 27.94 -15.47
C ALA A 6 -25.14 27.06 -14.27
N ARG A 7 -24.50 25.90 -14.22
CA ARG A 7 -24.53 24.91 -13.15
C ARG A 7 -23.86 25.52 -11.92
N ASN A 8 -24.64 26.00 -10.96
CA ASN A 8 -24.16 26.35 -9.63
C ASN A 8 -24.69 25.32 -8.62
N ASP A 9 -23.85 25.05 -7.62
CA ASP A 9 -24.15 24.36 -6.36
C ASP A 9 -23.81 22.85 -6.28
N MET A 10 -22.59 22.48 -6.68
CA MET A 10 -21.85 21.48 -5.90
C MET A 10 -20.66 22.16 -5.24
N GLN A 11 -20.92 22.73 -4.07
CA GLN A 11 -19.90 23.14 -3.12
C GLN A 11 -19.00 21.94 -2.84
N ASN A 12 -17.75 21.97 -3.31
CA ASN A 12 -16.76 20.96 -2.96
C ASN A 12 -16.41 21.10 -1.47
N PRO A 13 -16.74 20.12 -0.60
CA PRO A 13 -16.52 20.24 0.83
C PRO A 13 -15.04 20.15 1.25
N LEU A 14 -14.11 20.04 0.30
CA LEU A 14 -12.67 19.90 0.56
C LEU A 14 -11.85 21.18 0.30
N ALA A 15 -12.50 22.32 0.06
CA ALA A 15 -11.81 23.60 -0.17
C ALA A 15 -11.36 24.30 1.14
N GLY A 16 -10.67 23.58 2.03
CA GLY A 16 -9.99 24.13 3.20
C GLY A 16 -8.52 24.48 2.91
N PRO A 17 -7.85 25.27 3.76
CA PRO A 17 -6.47 25.75 3.54
C PRO A 17 -5.38 24.67 3.63
N ASP A 18 -5.73 23.38 3.78
CA ASP A 18 -4.80 22.24 3.80
C ASP A 18 -4.67 21.55 2.43
N VAL A 19 -4.90 22.27 1.33
CA VAL A 19 -4.51 21.76 0.00
C VAL A 19 -3.00 21.83 -0.11
N TRP A 20 -2.36 20.70 0.17
CA TRP A 20 -0.95 20.46 -0.12
C TRP A 20 -0.67 20.85 -1.58
N PRO A 21 0.36 21.67 -1.85
CA PRO A 21 0.69 22.03 -3.23
C PRO A 21 1.43 20.85 -3.85
N VAL A 22 0.72 19.98 -4.57
CA VAL A 22 1.36 18.88 -5.31
C VAL A 22 1.79 19.39 -6.69
N GLU A 23 2.82 20.25 -6.71
CA GLU A 23 3.51 20.68 -7.92
C GLU A 23 5.02 20.43 -7.74
N ALA A 24 5.46 19.22 -8.06
CA ALA A 24 6.79 18.89 -8.59
C ALA A 24 6.79 17.40 -8.96
N GLY A 25 7.16 17.07 -10.20
CA GLY A 25 7.15 15.71 -10.73
C GLY A 25 7.97 14.73 -9.88
N GLU A 26 7.28 14.02 -9.00
CA GLU A 26 7.81 12.84 -8.33
C GLU A 26 7.81 11.72 -9.37
N ALA A 27 8.98 11.14 -9.65
CA ALA A 27 9.06 9.98 -10.52
C ALA A 27 8.20 8.87 -9.89
N VAL A 28 7.02 8.63 -10.45
CA VAL A 28 6.13 7.56 -9.99
C VAL A 28 6.85 6.23 -10.26
N VAL A 29 7.46 5.66 -9.23
CA VAL A 29 8.11 4.35 -9.33
C VAL A 29 7.02 3.29 -9.35
N MET A 30 6.91 2.58 -10.46
CA MET A 30 5.91 1.51 -10.63
C MET A 30 6.33 0.25 -9.85
N LEU A 31 5.37 -0.49 -9.29
CA LEU A 31 5.61 -1.75 -8.57
C LEU A 31 6.55 -2.72 -9.33
N PRO A 32 6.41 -2.95 -10.65
CA PRO A 32 7.29 -3.85 -11.38
C PRO A 32 8.76 -3.39 -11.38
N GLU A 33 9.01 -2.08 -11.42
CA GLU A 33 10.36 -1.53 -11.44
C GLU A 33 11.06 -1.70 -10.08
N LEU A 34 10.30 -1.53 -9.00
CA LEU A 34 10.80 -1.75 -7.64
C LEU A 34 11.02 -3.24 -7.35
N ALA A 35 10.12 -4.11 -7.86
CA ALA A 35 10.24 -5.58 -7.78
C ALA A 35 11.49 -6.12 -8.50
N ARG A 36 11.84 -5.56 -9.68
CA ARG A 36 13.04 -5.97 -10.44
C ARG A 36 14.34 -5.88 -9.65
N ARG A 37 14.40 -5.07 -8.58
CA ARG A 37 15.61 -4.89 -7.78
C ARG A 37 16.03 -6.15 -7.00
N ILE A 38 15.12 -7.09 -6.80
CA ILE A 38 15.39 -8.35 -6.09
C ILE A 38 15.21 -9.60 -6.97
N GLU A 39 15.00 -9.41 -8.27
CA GLU A 39 14.91 -10.49 -9.25
C GLU A 39 16.22 -11.32 -9.24
N GLY A 40 16.11 -12.62 -8.93
CA GLY A 40 17.26 -13.54 -8.90
C GLY A 40 18.01 -13.63 -7.55
N ILE A 41 17.52 -12.99 -6.49
CA ILE A 41 18.07 -13.18 -5.13
C ILE A 41 17.65 -14.55 -4.57
N ILE A 42 18.60 -15.28 -3.96
CA ILE A 42 18.34 -16.55 -3.26
C ILE A 42 17.58 -16.28 -1.97
N MET A 43 16.47 -17.00 -1.75
CA MET A 43 15.64 -16.87 -0.55
C MET A 43 16.35 -17.42 0.71
N PRO A 44 16.19 -16.75 1.88
CA PRO A 44 15.41 -15.53 2.10
C PRO A 44 16.17 -14.24 1.69
N VAL A 45 15.45 -13.28 1.09
CA VAL A 45 16.00 -11.94 0.80
C VAL A 45 16.42 -11.28 2.12
N PRO A 46 17.71 -10.91 2.29
CA PRO A 46 18.14 -10.23 3.50
C PRO A 46 17.62 -8.79 3.50
N LEU A 47 16.73 -8.44 4.44
CA LEU A 47 16.10 -7.12 4.54
C LEU A 47 16.99 -6.13 5.31
N ARG A 48 18.11 -5.70 4.71
CA ARG A 48 19.17 -4.94 5.42
C ARG A 48 18.90 -3.45 5.48
N CYS A 49 18.19 -2.92 4.48
CA CYS A 49 17.85 -1.50 4.41
C CYS A 49 16.40 -1.28 3.98
N LYS A 50 15.97 0.00 3.99
CA LYS A 50 14.61 0.39 3.59
C LYS A 50 14.32 0.05 2.14
N GLU A 51 15.33 0.13 1.28
CA GLU A 51 15.24 -0.18 -0.14
C GLU A 51 15.00 -1.67 -0.39
N ASP A 52 15.66 -2.56 0.36
CA ASP A 52 15.42 -4.01 0.29
C ASP A 52 13.97 -4.35 0.68
N ARG A 53 13.47 -3.70 1.74
CA ARG A 53 12.09 -3.87 2.20
C ARG A 53 11.08 -3.37 1.18
N ALA A 54 11.35 -2.20 0.59
CA ALA A 54 10.50 -1.62 -0.44
C ALA A 54 10.48 -2.47 -1.72
N ALA A 55 11.64 -3.01 -2.13
CA ALA A 55 11.74 -3.95 -3.24
C ALA A 55 10.97 -5.25 -2.98
N MET A 56 11.09 -5.81 -1.78
CA MET A 56 10.33 -7.00 -1.36
C MET A 56 8.82 -6.73 -1.38
N ALA A 57 8.39 -5.62 -0.79
CA ALA A 57 6.98 -5.25 -0.76
C ALA A 57 6.43 -5.11 -2.19
N ALA A 58 7.18 -4.45 -3.08
CA ALA A 58 6.78 -4.32 -4.46
C ALA A 58 6.75 -5.64 -5.23
N GLU A 59 7.72 -6.53 -5.03
CA GLU A 59 7.69 -7.87 -5.64
C GLU A 59 6.48 -8.66 -5.16
N THR A 60 6.18 -8.63 -3.86
CA THR A 60 5.01 -9.31 -3.29
C THR A 60 3.72 -8.78 -3.90
N LEU A 61 3.56 -7.45 -3.97
CA LEU A 61 2.38 -6.81 -4.54
C LEU A 61 2.26 -7.07 -6.05
N ALA A 62 3.36 -7.00 -6.79
CA ALA A 62 3.39 -7.31 -8.22
C ALA A 62 3.05 -8.78 -8.49
N HIS A 63 3.60 -9.70 -7.69
CA HIS A 63 3.30 -11.12 -7.77
C HIS A 63 1.82 -11.40 -7.48
N PHE A 64 1.28 -10.78 -6.42
CA PHE A 64 -0.14 -10.87 -6.10
C PHE A 64 -1.01 -10.35 -7.25
N ALA A 65 -0.75 -9.13 -7.74
CA ALA A 65 -1.51 -8.52 -8.82
C ALA A 65 -1.46 -9.35 -10.12
N SER A 66 -0.31 -9.94 -10.44
CA SER A 66 -0.16 -10.82 -11.61
C SER A 66 -1.05 -12.07 -11.52
N ARG A 67 -1.26 -12.61 -10.31
CA ARG A 67 -2.04 -13.83 -10.08
C ARG A 67 -3.53 -13.58 -9.97
N THR A 68 -3.93 -12.39 -9.52
CA THR A 68 -5.33 -11.98 -9.38
C THR A 68 -5.87 -11.25 -10.59
N GLY A 69 -5.02 -10.93 -11.57
CA GLY A 69 -5.40 -10.19 -12.76
C GLY A 69 -5.49 -8.67 -12.55
N LEU A 70 -5.04 -8.15 -11.41
CA LEU A 70 -4.99 -6.71 -11.10
C LEU A 70 -3.80 -5.99 -11.75
N MET A 71 -2.92 -6.71 -12.43
CA MET A 71 -1.78 -6.13 -13.16
C MET A 71 -2.20 -5.63 -14.55
N GLN A 72 -3.30 -4.86 -14.64
CA GLN A 72 -3.79 -4.28 -15.89
C GLN A 72 -3.39 -2.81 -16.01
N ASP A 73 -3.25 -2.33 -17.24
CA ASP A 73 -2.99 -0.92 -17.52
C ASP A 73 -4.11 -0.05 -16.96
N GLY A 74 -3.74 0.91 -16.10
CA GLY A 74 -4.66 1.87 -15.49
C GLY A 74 -5.28 1.43 -14.17
N GLU A 75 -5.00 0.22 -13.68
CA GLU A 75 -5.43 -0.20 -12.34
C GLU A 75 -4.65 0.59 -11.26
N PRO A 76 -5.34 1.26 -10.32
CA PRO A 76 -4.66 1.96 -9.24
C PRO A 76 -3.88 1.01 -8.32
N VAL A 77 -2.68 1.43 -7.92
CA VAL A 77 -1.89 0.70 -6.91
C VAL A 77 -2.66 0.58 -5.58
N GLU A 78 -3.51 1.55 -5.25
CA GLU A 78 -4.41 1.46 -4.10
C GLU A 78 -5.32 0.23 -4.15
N THR A 79 -5.89 -0.12 -5.32
CA THR A 79 -6.70 -1.34 -5.45
C THR A 79 -5.89 -2.58 -5.12
N VAL A 80 -4.66 -2.67 -5.66
CA VAL A 80 -3.76 -3.81 -5.39
C VAL A 80 -3.47 -3.94 -3.89
N ILE A 81 -3.21 -2.83 -3.21
CA ILE A 81 -2.92 -2.81 -1.77
C ILE A 81 -4.16 -3.21 -0.96
N VAL A 82 -5.32 -2.62 -1.24
CA VAL A 82 -6.57 -2.90 -0.52
C VAL A 82 -6.97 -4.36 -0.68
N ASP A 83 -6.94 -4.88 -1.91
CA ASP A 83 -7.28 -6.28 -2.18
C ASP A 83 -6.26 -7.23 -1.54
N PHE A 84 -4.97 -6.89 -1.55
CA PHE A 84 -3.95 -7.69 -0.88
C PHE A 84 -4.21 -7.78 0.63
N VAL A 85 -4.45 -6.64 1.30
CA VAL A 85 -4.74 -6.61 2.74
C VAL A 85 -6.04 -7.35 3.07
N ALA A 86 -7.10 -7.18 2.26
CA ALA A 86 -8.36 -7.90 2.43
C ALA A 86 -8.16 -9.43 2.32
N ASN A 87 -7.36 -9.89 1.34
CA ASN A 87 -7.03 -11.31 1.20
C ASN A 87 -6.17 -11.83 2.35
N LEU A 88 -5.27 -11.03 2.92
CA LEU A 88 -4.55 -11.38 4.15
C LEU A 88 -5.50 -11.51 5.35
N MET A 89 -6.50 -10.64 5.47
CA MET A 89 -7.53 -10.75 6.51
C MET A 89 -8.39 -12.01 6.34
N HIS A 90 -8.79 -12.34 5.11
CA HIS A 90 -9.47 -13.60 4.82
C HIS A 90 -8.60 -14.83 5.10
N LEU A 91 -7.29 -14.76 4.83
CA LEU A 91 -6.36 -15.81 5.23
C LEU A 91 -6.29 -15.94 6.75
N CYS A 92 -6.24 -14.81 7.48
CA CYS A 92 -6.26 -14.81 8.95
C CYS A 92 -7.53 -15.44 9.50
N GLU A 93 -8.69 -15.24 8.87
CA GLU A 93 -9.93 -15.94 9.20
C GLU A 93 -9.79 -17.45 8.96
N HIS A 94 -9.26 -17.85 7.80
CA HIS A 94 -9.08 -19.26 7.44
C HIS A 94 -8.16 -20.03 8.40
N ILE A 95 -7.12 -19.38 8.91
CA ILE A 95 -6.16 -20.00 9.86
C ILE A 95 -6.53 -19.79 11.33
N GLY A 96 -7.69 -19.19 11.63
CA GLY A 96 -8.24 -19.06 12.98
C GLY A 96 -7.69 -17.88 13.81
N LEU A 97 -7.05 -16.89 13.18
CA LEU A 97 -6.66 -15.64 13.82
C LEU A 97 -7.81 -14.62 13.88
N ILE A 98 -8.80 -14.76 12.99
CA ILE A 98 -10.04 -13.96 12.98
C ILE A 98 -11.23 -14.91 13.02
N SER A 99 -12.26 -14.56 13.79
CA SER A 99 -13.55 -15.22 13.86
C SER A 99 -14.61 -14.23 14.38
N PRO A 100 -15.91 -14.55 14.34
CA PRO A 100 -16.97 -13.62 14.77
C PRO A 100 -16.86 -13.11 16.22
N GLY A 101 -16.20 -13.85 17.11
CA GLY A 101 -16.00 -13.46 18.51
C GLY A 101 -14.56 -13.11 18.88
N TYR A 102 -13.64 -13.12 17.91
CA TYR A 102 -12.21 -13.04 18.18
C TYR A 102 -11.43 -12.48 17.00
N ASN A 103 -10.58 -11.47 17.22
CA ASN A 103 -9.79 -10.88 16.14
C ASN A 103 -8.39 -10.51 16.64
N LYS A 104 -7.37 -11.28 16.25
CA LYS A 104 -5.95 -11.00 16.51
C LYS A 104 -5.29 -10.07 15.50
N PHE A 105 -5.97 -9.71 14.40
CA PHE A 105 -5.37 -8.88 13.37
C PHE A 105 -4.85 -7.52 13.91
N PRO A 106 -5.55 -6.82 14.82
CA PRO A 106 -5.01 -5.61 15.46
C PRO A 106 -3.72 -5.87 16.26
N ASP A 107 -3.59 -7.02 16.93
CA ASP A 107 -2.38 -7.36 17.68
C ASP A 107 -1.19 -7.57 16.74
N LEU A 108 -1.43 -8.16 15.55
CA LEU A 108 -0.41 -8.28 14.50
C LEU A 108 0.03 -6.91 13.99
N LEU A 109 -0.92 -6.00 13.80
CA LEU A 109 -0.63 -4.63 13.35
C LEU A 109 0.17 -3.85 14.39
N ALA A 110 -0.24 -3.93 15.67
CA ALA A 110 0.51 -3.32 16.78
C ALA A 110 1.94 -3.88 16.88
N THR A 111 2.12 -5.18 16.60
CA THR A 111 3.46 -5.78 16.56
C THR A 111 4.30 -5.24 15.40
N ALA A 112 3.70 -5.07 14.22
CA ALA A 112 4.37 -4.46 13.08
C ALA A 112 4.77 -3.00 13.34
N GLU A 113 3.90 -2.23 14.02
CA GLU A 113 4.17 -0.85 14.46
C GLU A 113 5.37 -0.79 15.42
N MET A 114 5.41 -1.66 16.44
CA MET A 114 6.55 -1.73 17.36
C MET A 114 7.86 -1.97 16.62
N HIS A 115 7.89 -2.88 15.64
CA HIS A 115 9.08 -3.13 14.83
C HIS A 115 9.50 -1.92 13.99
N PHE A 116 8.52 -1.19 13.43
CA PHE A 116 8.79 0.03 12.68
C PHE A 116 9.39 1.13 13.58
N GLU A 117 8.88 1.28 14.80
CA GLU A 117 9.38 2.26 15.78
C GLU A 117 10.81 1.93 16.25
N MET A 118 11.09 0.65 16.54
CA MET A 118 12.42 0.18 16.92
C MET A 118 13.48 0.46 15.84
N ASP A 119 13.11 0.32 14.56
CA ASP A 119 14.01 0.63 13.44
C ASP A 119 14.29 2.13 13.26
N GLN A 120 13.47 3.02 13.84
CA GLN A 120 13.65 4.48 13.75
C GLN A 120 14.48 5.07 14.89
N TYR A 121 14.55 4.38 16.02
CA TYR A 121 15.41 4.70 17.16
C TYR A 121 16.37 3.53 17.38
N PRO A 122 17.41 3.38 16.53
CA PRO A 122 18.46 2.43 16.85
C PRO A 122 19.01 2.85 18.22
N ASP A 123 19.08 1.91 19.18
CA ASP A 123 19.65 2.17 20.50
C ASP A 123 20.97 2.93 20.32
N ASP A 124 21.02 4.17 20.84
CA ASP A 124 22.25 4.95 20.89
C ASP A 124 23.22 4.21 21.83
N GLU A 125 24.06 3.31 21.29
CA GLU A 125 25.23 2.75 21.99
C GLU A 125 26.37 3.76 22.10
#